data_AF-A0A4Q3V3Z5-F1
#
_entry.id   AF-A0A4Q3V3Z5-F1
#
_cell.length_a   1.000
_cell.length_b   1.000
_cell.length_c   1.000
_cell.angle_alpha   90.00
_cell.angle_beta   90.00
_cell.angle_gamma   90.00
#
_symmetry.space_group_name_H-M   'P 1'
#
loop_
_entity.id
_entity.type
_entity.pdbx_description
1 polymer ?
#
loop_
_entity_poly.entity_id
_entity_poly.type
_entity_poly.pdbx_seq_one_letter_code
_entity_poly.pdbx_strand_id
1 'polypeptide(L)'
;MLPLLLTMERLDLAAHQWKHRLLIVSGLPGDKDVETVRQRAEAARKGFEERDLLLIDIGQDAPTRARLKLPEGFSIALIGKDGGVKL
;
A
#
# COMPACT_ATOMS: atom_id res chain seq x y z
N MET A 1 -2.06 18.72 -3.89
CA MET A 1 -2.47 17.39 -4.38
C MET A 1 -1.34 16.43 -4.05
N LEU A 2 -1.54 15.48 -3.13
CA LEU A 2 -0.54 14.44 -2.84
C LEU A 2 -0.51 13.43 -4.00
N PRO A 3 0.66 12.85 -4.32
CA PRO A 3 0.78 11.84 -5.35
C PRO A 3 0.09 10.53 -4.94
N LEU A 4 -0.51 9.84 -5.91
CA LEU A 4 -1.22 8.57 -5.71
C LEU A 4 -0.27 7.42 -5.36
N LEU A 5 0.99 7.52 -5.78
CA LEU A 5 2.05 6.56 -5.51
C LEU A 5 3.15 7.26 -4.71
N LEU A 6 3.50 6.66 -3.56
CA LEU A 6 4.61 7.10 -2.72
C LEU A 6 5.60 5.95 -2.58
N THR A 7 6.84 6.17 -3.00
CA THR A 7 7.96 5.23 -2.79
C THR A 7 8.61 5.46 -1.42
N MET A 8 9.03 4.36 -0.78
CA MET A 8 9.33 4.26 0.65
C MET A 8 10.63 4.92 1.14
N GLU A 9 11.38 5.66 0.32
CA GLU A 9 12.70 6.18 0.74
C GLU A 9 12.64 7.17 1.93
N ARG A 10 11.45 7.63 2.33
CA ARG A 10 11.28 8.43 3.54
C ARG A 10 9.86 8.41 4.13
N LEU A 11 9.14 7.29 4.05
CA LEU A 11 7.78 7.22 4.57
C LEU A 11 7.78 6.96 6.09
N ASP A 12 7.76 8.04 6.87
CA ASP A 12 7.42 7.96 8.29
C ASP A 12 5.92 7.61 8.42
N LEU A 13 5.66 6.32 8.59
CA LEU A 13 4.31 5.79 8.72
C LEU A 13 3.54 6.39 9.91
N ALA A 14 4.23 6.97 10.91
CA ALA A 14 3.57 7.67 12.01
C ALA A 14 2.89 8.98 11.55
N ALA A 15 3.42 9.66 10.52
CA ALA A 15 2.85 10.91 10.00
C ALA A 15 1.56 10.71 9.18
N HIS A 16 1.21 9.46 8.85
CA HIS A 16 0.01 9.09 8.08
C HIS A 16 -0.98 8.24 8.88
N GLN A 17 -0.65 7.86 10.11
CA GLN A 17 -1.63 7.28 11.03
C GLN A 17 -2.81 8.23 11.15
N TRP A 18 -4.02 7.69 10.96
CA TRP A 18 -5.32 8.36 11.14
C TRP A 18 -5.78 9.34 10.04
N LYS A 19 -4.99 9.58 8.98
CA LYS A 19 -5.42 10.44 7.86
C LYS A 19 -6.02 9.63 6.73
N HIS A 20 -5.27 8.69 6.17
CA HIS A 20 -5.68 7.90 5.00
C HIS A 20 -5.81 6.42 5.34
N ARG A 21 -6.54 5.67 4.50
CA ARG A 21 -6.46 4.22 4.44
C ARG A 21 -5.32 3.84 3.50
N LEU A 22 -4.52 2.84 3.82
CA LEU A 22 -3.39 2.44 2.99
C LEU A 22 -3.68 1.08 2.36
N LEU A 23 -3.64 1.00 1.04
CA LEU A 23 -3.56 -0.28 0.33
C LEU A 23 -2.07 -0.59 0.14
N ILE A 24 -1.56 -1.54 0.90
CA ILE A 24 -0.19 -2.03 0.82
C ILE A 24 -0.14 -3.12 -0.24
N VAL A 25 0.85 -3.06 -1.12
CA VAL A 25 1.21 -4.16 -2.02
C VAL A 25 2.67 -4.53 -1.83
N SER A 26 2.97 -5.82 -1.77
CA SER A 26 4.32 -6.36 -1.77
C SER A 26 4.45 -7.45 -2.82
N GLY A 27 5.66 -7.64 -3.33
CA GLY A 27 5.95 -8.66 -4.33
C GLY A 27 7.39 -8.58 -4.83
N LEU A 28 7.76 -9.50 -5.71
CA LEU A 28 9.08 -9.51 -6.33
C LEU A 28 9.19 -8.43 -7.41
N PRO A 29 10.41 -7.95 -7.74
CA PRO A 29 10.61 -7.12 -8.91
C PRO A 29 10.09 -7.83 -10.18
N GLY A 30 9.24 -7.14 -10.96
CA GLY A 30 8.64 -7.69 -12.17
C GLY A 30 7.45 -8.62 -11.94
N ASP A 31 6.95 -8.72 -10.71
CA ASP A 31 5.72 -9.46 -10.41
C ASP A 31 4.51 -8.84 -11.12
N LYS A 32 3.86 -9.64 -11.98
CA LYS A 32 2.71 -9.20 -12.79
C LYS A 32 1.50 -8.87 -11.93
N ASP A 33 1.38 -9.48 -10.76
CA ASP A 33 0.26 -9.23 -9.86
C ASP A 33 0.39 -7.84 -9.21
N VAL A 34 1.61 -7.44 -8.85
CA VAL A 34 1.91 -6.07 -8.37
C VAL A 34 1.56 -5.03 -9.43
N GLU A 35 1.99 -5.27 -10.67
CA GLU A 35 1.68 -4.37 -11.79
C GLU A 35 0.18 -4.27 -12.07
N THR A 36 -0.53 -5.40 -11.99
CA THR A 36 -1.99 -5.44 -12.13
C THR A 36 -2.69 -4.61 -11.04
N VAL A 37 -2.21 -4.66 -9.79
CA VAL A 37 -2.74 -3.84 -8.69
C VAL A 37 -2.54 -2.36 -8.97
N ARG A 38 -1.35 -1.95 -9.42
CA ARG A 38 -1.05 -0.55 -9.76
C ARG A 38 -1.97 -0.03 -10.86
N GLN A 39 -2.13 -0.80 -11.93
CA GLN A 39 -3.02 -0.43 -13.05
C GLN A 39 -4.48 -0.31 -12.61
N ARG A 40 -4.95 -1.23 -11.76
CA ARG A 40 -6.32 -1.17 -11.21
C ARG A 40 -6.52 0.00 -10.27
N ALA A 41 -5.53 0.32 -9.44
CA ALA A 41 -5.57 1.48 -8.55
C ALA A 41 -5.64 2.79 -9.35
N GLU A 42 -4.85 2.91 -10.42
CA GLU A 42 -4.89 4.06 -11.32
C GLU A 42 -6.26 4.18 -12.02
N ALA A 43 -6.78 3.09 -12.58
CA ALA A 43 -8.11 3.08 -13.18
C ALA A 43 -9.22 3.43 -12.17
N ALA A 44 -9.02 3.11 -10.88
CA ALA A 44 -9.93 3.40 -9.79
C ALA A 44 -9.60 4.70 -9.02
N ARG A 45 -8.76 5.58 -9.56
CA ARG A 45 -8.23 6.78 -8.88
C ARG A 45 -9.29 7.62 -8.17
N LYS A 46 -10.43 7.89 -8.83
CA LYS A 46 -11.55 8.63 -8.22
C LYS A 46 -12.11 7.91 -6.99
N GLY A 47 -12.26 6.60 -7.06
CA GLY A 47 -12.72 5.78 -5.93
C GLY A 47 -11.68 5.64 -4.81
N PHE A 48 -10.40 5.87 -5.09
CA PHE A 48 -9.36 6.01 -4.06
C PHE A 48 -9.48 7.36 -3.37
N GLU A 49 -9.63 8.45 -4.12
CA GLU A 49 -9.83 9.80 -3.58
C GLU A 49 -11.08 9.90 -2.68
N GLU A 50 -12.23 9.41 -3.15
CA GLU A 50 -13.50 9.41 -2.38
C GLU A 50 -13.41 8.63 -1.06
N ARG A 51 -12.58 7.58 -1.03
CA ARG A 51 -12.40 6.70 0.14
C ARG A 51 -11.16 7.02 0.94
N ASP A 52 -10.44 8.05 0.54
CA ASP A 52 -9.21 8.51 1.17
C ASP A 52 -8.15 7.40 1.27
N LEU A 53 -7.98 6.66 0.15
CA LEU A 53 -7.06 5.54 -0.01
C LEU A 53 -5.77 5.96 -0.71
N LEU A 54 -4.65 5.41 -0.25
CA LEU A 54 -3.33 5.53 -0.90
C LEU A 54 -2.80 4.14 -1.22
N LEU A 55 -2.22 3.96 -2.42
CA LEU A 55 -1.48 2.75 -2.76
C LEU A 55 -0.02 2.92 -2.34
N ILE A 56 0.47 2.00 -1.51
CA ILE A 56 1.87 1.96 -1.07
C ILE A 56 2.47 0.64 -1.52
N ASP A 57 3.48 0.74 -2.38
CA ASP A 57 4.27 -0.42 -2.79
C ASP A 57 5.50 -0.53 -1.90
N ILE A 58 5.58 -1.62 -1.13
CA ILE A 58 6.70 -1.90 -0.24
C ILE A 58 7.72 -2.88 -0.86
N GLY A 59 7.46 -3.35 -2.09
CA GLY A 59 8.29 -4.32 -2.80
C GLY A 59 8.71 -5.50 -1.93
N GLN A 60 10.02 -5.65 -1.75
CA GLN A 60 10.62 -6.70 -0.92
C GLN A 60 11.05 -6.24 0.49
N ASP A 61 10.53 -5.13 1.01
CA ASP A 61 10.86 -4.67 2.37
C ASP A 61 10.44 -5.67 3.48
N ALA A 62 11.39 -6.49 3.93
CA ALA A 62 11.16 -7.53 4.93
C ALA A 62 10.74 -6.99 6.30
N PRO A 63 11.33 -5.90 6.83
CA PRO A 63 10.87 -5.29 8.08
C PRO A 63 9.41 -4.87 8.06
N THR A 64 8.95 -4.21 6.98
CA THR A 64 7.53 -3.80 6.89
C THR A 64 6.60 -5.01 6.73
N ARG A 65 6.96 -6.01 5.91
CA ARG A 65 6.18 -7.26 5.83
C ARG A 65 6.04 -7.93 7.19
N ALA A 66 7.15 -8.09 7.92
CA ALA A 66 7.15 -8.70 9.24
C ALA A 66 6.27 -7.93 10.23
N ARG A 67 6.38 -6.60 10.27
CA ARG A 67 5.56 -5.74 11.14
C ARG A 67 4.07 -5.85 10.82
N LEU A 68 3.72 -5.97 9.54
CA LEU A 68 2.35 -6.12 9.06
C LEU A 68 1.85 -7.58 9.03
N LYS A 69 2.70 -8.54 9.40
CA LYS A 69 2.44 -9.99 9.34
C LYS A 69 1.99 -10.47 7.96
N LEU A 70 2.55 -9.90 6.89
CA LEU A 70 2.28 -10.31 5.52
C LEU A 70 3.08 -11.57 5.17
N PRO A 71 2.52 -12.48 4.34
CA PRO A 71 3.27 -13.63 3.86
C PRO A 71 4.43 -13.23 2.94
N GLU A 72 5.31 -14.18 2.66
CA GLU A 72 6.35 -13.99 1.64
C GLU A 72 5.75 -14.01 0.24
N GLY A 73 6.37 -13.28 -0.69
CA GLY A 73 5.91 -13.16 -2.07
C GLY A 73 4.86 -12.05 -2.25
N PHE A 74 3.96 -12.27 -3.21
CA PHE A 74 2.89 -11.32 -3.49
C PHE A 74 1.91 -11.21 -2.32
N SER A 75 1.61 -9.99 -1.89
CA SER A 75 0.57 -9.74 -0.88
C SER A 75 -0.07 -8.39 -1.09
N ILE A 76 -1.35 -8.32 -0.73
CA ILE A 76 -2.11 -7.07 -0.60
C ILE A 76 -2.63 -7.00 0.83
N ALA A 77 -2.58 -5.82 1.43
CA ALA A 77 -3.24 -5.57 2.70
C ALA A 77 -3.85 -4.18 2.75
N LEU A 78 -5.00 -4.05 3.38
CA LEU A 78 -5.62 -2.76 3.66
C LEU A 78 -5.37 -2.38 5.12
N ILE A 79 -4.68 -1.26 5.34
CA ILE A 79 -4.54 -0.63 6.66
C ILE A 79 -5.64 0.43 6.79
N GLY A 80 -6.53 0.23 7.77
CA GLY A 80 -7.57 1.17 8.10
C GLY A 80 -7.02 2.45 8.74
N LYS A 81 -7.87 3.48 8.87
CA LYS A 81 -7.51 4.71 9.60
C LYS A 81 -7.25 4.45 11.09
N ASP A 82 -7.73 3.33 11.63
CA ASP A 82 -7.49 2.84 12.98
C ASP A 82 -6.14 2.12 13.13
N GLY A 83 -5.39 1.93 12.03
CA GLY A 83 -4.15 1.14 12.00
C GLY A 83 -4.38 -0.37 11.96
N GLY A 84 -5.64 -0.81 11.89
CA GLY A 84 -5.99 -2.23 11.76
C GLY A 84 -5.63 -2.76 10.37
N VAL A 85 -4.93 -3.89 10.32
CA VAL A 85 -4.59 -4.58 9.07
C VAL A 85 -5.73 -5.53 8.69
N LYS A 86 -6.19 -5.44 7.44
CA LYS A 86 -7.11 -6.38 6.80
C LYS A 86 -6.39 -7.02 5.62
N LEU A 87 -6.30 -8.36 5.66
CA LEU A 87 -5.74 -9.17 4.57
C LEU A 87 -6.84 -9.49 3.56
#